data_AF-S4RGY6-F1
#
_entry.id   AF-S4RGY6-F1
#
_cell.length_a   1.000
_cell.length_b   1.000
_cell.length_c   1.000
_cell.angle_alpha   90.00
_cell.angle_beta   90.00
_cell.angle_gamma   90.00
#
_symmetry.space_group_name_H-M   'P 1'
#
loop_
_entity.id
_entity.type
_entity.pdbx_description
1 polymer ?
#
loop_
_entity_poly.entity_id
_entity_poly.type
_entity_poly.pdbx_seq_one_letter_code
_entity_poly.pdbx_strand_id
1 'polypeptide(L)'
;RQTGFCSNVSCHELVLRQAMPEVRELREALPEMSQAPITGIGMVASRGSAPQGYEVILNSDDNVEADLWKDKMFKSKTKRYLCVTRKSTFQRNNGHGDNVVVDMKLVGEKETLPVGFMAVQDTLDTRHRAEEPALQKKRLCVKLIPRDSTEVAVCDVKVNGRARQPPPHYTFIGELNSMGLWFKLGRVPKSPYRMVRGPSAPQLPTPTPSPRPKMPPRYVFLNCP
;
A
#
# COMPACT_ATOMS: atom_id res chain seq x y z
N ARG A 1 -13.33 -60.86 -2.95
CA ARG A 1 -14.32 -59.75 -2.91
C ARG A 1 -13.87 -58.78 -1.81
N GLN A 2 -13.84 -57.48 -2.14
CA GLN A 2 -13.55 -56.27 -1.32
C GLN A 2 -12.09 -56.12 -0.85
N THR A 3 -11.22 -55.26 -1.42
CA THR A 3 -11.17 -53.76 -1.42
C THR A 3 -11.39 -53.21 -0.01
N GLY A 4 -10.44 -52.63 0.74
CA GLY A 4 -9.35 -51.73 0.41
C GLY A 4 -9.65 -50.38 1.07
N PHE A 5 -8.79 -49.84 1.93
CA PHE A 5 -8.70 -48.41 2.26
C PHE A 5 -7.39 -48.13 3.02
N CYS A 6 -6.32 -47.84 2.28
CA CYS A 6 -5.20 -47.05 2.80
C CYS A 6 -5.66 -45.60 2.81
N SER A 7 -5.78 -44.99 3.99
CA SER A 7 -6.04 -43.56 4.13
C SER A 7 -4.79 -42.79 3.73
N ASN A 8 -4.76 -42.33 2.48
CA ASN A 8 -3.85 -41.29 2.00
C ASN A 8 -4.20 -39.97 2.70
N VAL A 9 -3.63 -39.73 3.88
CA VAL A 9 -3.54 -38.36 4.39
C VAL A 9 -2.47 -37.66 3.57
N SER A 10 -2.93 -36.92 2.56
CA SER A 10 -2.09 -36.16 1.64
C SER A 10 -1.17 -35.24 2.43
N CYS A 11 0.13 -35.25 2.12
CA CYS A 11 1.13 -34.32 2.68
C CYS A 11 0.71 -32.84 2.57
N HIS A 12 -0.26 -32.52 1.70
CA HIS A 12 -0.87 -31.21 1.57
C HIS A 12 -1.65 -30.75 2.82
N GLU A 13 -2.20 -31.67 3.61
CA GLU A 13 -2.97 -31.37 4.82
C GLU A 13 -2.05 -31.10 6.03
N LEU A 14 -0.84 -31.67 6.03
CA LEU A 14 0.20 -31.41 7.02
C LEU A 14 0.88 -30.04 6.83
N VAL A 15 1.05 -29.58 5.58
CA VAL A 15 1.63 -28.26 5.29
C VAL A 15 0.67 -27.12 5.70
N LEU A 16 -0.65 -27.32 5.59
CA LEU A 16 -1.63 -26.34 6.05
C LEU A 16 -1.72 -26.22 7.58
N ARG A 17 -1.27 -27.23 8.33
CA ARG A 17 -1.20 -27.19 9.81
C ARG A 17 0.05 -26.49 10.35
N GLN A 18 1.04 -26.20 9.50
CA GLN A 18 2.23 -25.42 9.87
C GLN A 18 2.13 -23.94 9.47
N ALA A 19 0.91 -23.38 9.43
CA ALA A 19 0.73 -21.93 9.43
C ALA A 19 1.17 -21.40 10.80
N MET A 20 2.41 -20.89 10.84
CA MET A 20 3.13 -20.31 11.98
C MET A 20 2.20 -19.79 13.10
N PRO A 21 2.08 -20.51 14.24
CA PRO A 21 1.32 -20.01 15.39
C PRO A 21 1.86 -18.66 15.88
N GLU A 22 3.17 -18.43 15.75
CA GLU A 22 3.82 -17.17 16.11
C GLU A 22 3.26 -15.96 15.34
N VAL A 23 3.06 -16.08 14.02
CA VAL A 23 2.48 -14.99 13.19
C VAL A 23 0.99 -14.80 13.52
N ARG A 24 0.31 -15.89 13.86
CA ARG A 24 -1.12 -15.93 14.22
C ARG A 24 -1.41 -15.28 15.57
N GLU A 25 -0.51 -15.45 16.53
CA GLU A 25 -0.58 -14.83 17.85
C GLU A 25 -0.17 -13.35 17.78
N LEU A 26 0.87 -13.02 17.01
CA LEU A 26 1.29 -11.63 16.78
C LEU A 26 0.18 -10.77 16.15
N ARG A 27 -0.58 -11.31 15.17
CA ARG A 27 -1.73 -10.59 14.54
C ARG A 27 -2.91 -10.37 15.50
N GLU A 28 -3.11 -11.27 16.47
CA GLU A 28 -4.21 -11.20 17.43
C GLU A 28 -3.88 -10.21 18.55
N ALA A 29 -2.59 -10.00 18.83
CA ALA A 29 -2.06 -9.00 19.74
C ALA A 29 -1.95 -7.57 19.15
N LEU A 30 -2.24 -7.37 17.86
CA LEU A 30 -2.22 -6.01 17.27
C LEU A 30 -3.46 -5.23 17.74
N PRO A 31 -3.30 -4.04 18.34
CA PRO A 31 -4.43 -3.25 18.80
C PRO A 31 -5.31 -2.83 17.62
N GLU A 32 -6.64 -2.83 17.80
CA GLU A 32 -7.59 -2.25 16.85
C GLU A 32 -7.44 -0.73 16.81
N MET A 33 -6.34 -0.25 16.22
CA MET A 33 -6.07 1.18 16.12
C MET A 33 -6.65 1.75 14.84
N SER A 34 -7.42 2.83 15.01
CA SER A 34 -8.20 3.59 14.04
C SER A 34 -7.39 4.29 12.92
N GLN A 35 -6.09 4.02 12.77
CA GLN A 35 -5.26 4.70 11.77
C GLN A 35 -5.38 3.99 10.42
N ALA A 36 -5.79 4.73 9.39
CA ALA A 36 -5.85 4.21 8.03
C ALA A 36 -4.45 3.72 7.58
N PRO A 37 -4.36 2.62 6.80
CA PRO A 37 -3.09 2.14 6.27
C PRO A 37 -2.35 3.21 5.48
N ILE A 38 -1.02 3.22 5.62
CA ILE A 38 -0.14 4.03 4.78
C ILE A 38 -0.10 3.42 3.38
N THR A 39 -0.41 4.24 2.38
CA THR A 39 -0.48 3.87 0.96
C THR A 39 0.77 4.31 0.19
N GLY A 40 1.57 5.22 0.77
CA GLY A 40 2.82 5.66 0.17
C GLY A 40 3.75 6.29 1.20
N ILE A 41 5.05 6.14 0.95
CA ILE A 41 6.14 6.70 1.75
C ILE A 41 7.11 7.37 0.78
N GLY A 42 7.60 8.54 1.14
CA GLY A 42 8.60 9.25 0.38
C GLY A 42 9.51 10.09 1.27
N MET A 43 10.42 10.81 0.62
CA MET A 43 11.33 11.76 1.24
C MET A 43 11.11 13.14 0.65
N VAL A 44 11.28 14.19 1.43
CA VAL A 44 11.26 15.59 0.95
C VAL A 44 12.48 16.35 1.46
N ALA A 45 12.95 17.31 0.68
CA ALA A 45 14.03 18.21 1.08
C ALA A 45 13.50 19.39 1.92
N SER A 46 12.25 19.80 1.68
CA SER A 46 11.62 20.98 2.26
C SER A 46 10.33 20.64 3.03
N ARG A 47 10.15 21.31 4.18
CA ARG A 47 8.95 21.20 5.03
C ARG A 47 7.65 21.51 4.29
N GLY A 48 7.64 22.53 3.43
CA GLY A 48 6.43 23.06 2.80
C GLY A 48 6.12 22.50 1.42
N SER A 49 6.94 21.56 0.93
CA SER A 49 6.94 21.18 -0.48
C SER A 49 6.47 19.75 -0.74
N ALA A 50 6.00 19.06 0.30
CA ALA A 50 5.45 17.71 0.12
C ALA A 50 4.25 17.71 -0.84
N PRO A 51 4.13 16.70 -1.71
CA PRO A 51 2.99 16.58 -2.60
C PRO A 51 1.66 16.57 -1.83
N GLN A 52 0.59 17.03 -2.49
CA GLN A 52 -0.73 17.09 -1.87
C GLN A 52 -1.13 15.73 -1.29
N GLY A 53 -1.52 15.73 0.00
CA GLY A 53 -1.96 14.52 0.70
C GLY A 53 -0.85 13.75 1.41
N TYR A 54 0.41 14.16 1.26
CA TYR A 54 1.50 13.69 2.11
C TYR A 54 1.59 14.53 3.40
N GLU A 55 1.80 13.83 4.50
CA GLU A 55 2.12 14.38 5.82
C GLU A 55 3.63 14.23 6.04
N VAL A 56 4.31 15.31 6.41
CA VAL A 56 5.76 15.32 6.65
C VAL A 56 6.04 15.14 8.13
N ILE A 57 6.91 14.19 8.47
CA ILE A 57 7.41 13.97 9.83
C ILE A 57 8.61 14.90 10.04
N LEU A 58 8.33 16.09 10.54
CA LEU A 58 9.33 17.15 10.74
C LEU A 58 10.03 17.07 12.08
N ASN A 59 9.32 16.56 13.07
CA ASN A 59 9.76 16.49 14.44
C ASN A 59 9.43 15.11 14.99
N SER A 60 10.31 14.61 15.85
CA SER A 60 10.05 13.47 16.72
C SER A 60 8.96 13.79 17.75
N ASP A 61 8.50 12.77 18.47
CA ASP A 61 7.53 12.91 19.57
C ASP A 61 8.01 13.91 20.66
N ASP A 62 9.33 14.15 20.76
CA ASP A 62 9.94 15.07 21.73
C ASP A 62 10.18 16.47 21.16
N ASN A 63 9.61 16.76 19.99
CA ASN A 63 9.80 18.00 19.25
C ASN A 63 11.24 18.23 18.71
N VAL A 64 12.12 17.23 18.72
CA VAL A 64 13.44 17.30 18.07
C VAL A 64 13.28 17.18 16.55
N GLU A 65 13.99 18.01 15.78
CA GLU A 65 13.96 17.99 14.30
C GLU A 65 14.36 16.60 13.76
N ALA A 66 13.47 16.02 12.95
CA ALA A 66 13.59 14.67 12.39
C ALA A 66 14.34 14.67 11.04
N ASP A 67 15.47 15.37 10.99
CA ASP A 67 16.32 15.40 9.79
C ASP A 67 17.09 14.08 9.66
N LEU A 68 16.85 13.38 8.56
CA LEU A 68 17.44 12.07 8.26
C LEU A 68 18.73 12.17 7.44
N TRP A 69 19.12 13.36 6.99
CA TRP A 69 20.32 13.54 6.20
C TRP A 69 21.56 13.65 7.08
N LYS A 70 22.56 12.83 6.80
CA LYS A 70 23.87 12.95 7.45
C LYS A 70 24.77 13.88 6.64
N ASP A 71 25.00 15.08 7.17
CA ASP A 71 25.92 16.04 6.56
C ASP A 71 27.35 15.49 6.48
N LYS A 72 28.07 15.92 5.44
CA LYS A 72 29.51 15.69 5.32
C LYS A 72 30.24 16.89 5.89
N MET A 73 31.30 16.64 6.64
CA MET A 73 32.25 17.68 7.05
C MET A 73 32.70 18.42 5.78
N PHE A 74 32.61 19.76 5.76
CA PHE A 74 32.89 20.65 4.61
C PHE A 74 31.83 20.78 3.51
N LYS A 75 30.59 20.29 3.69
CA LYS A 75 29.48 20.57 2.77
C LYS A 75 28.38 21.41 3.42
N SER A 76 27.63 22.14 2.61
CA SER A 76 26.42 22.84 3.05
C SER A 76 25.43 21.88 3.69
N LYS A 77 24.77 22.35 4.75
CA LYS A 77 23.73 21.60 5.45
C LYS A 77 22.61 21.25 4.48
N THR A 78 22.31 19.97 4.36
CA THR A 78 21.19 19.47 3.57
C THR A 78 20.25 18.74 4.50
N LYS A 79 18.94 18.87 4.27
CA LYS A 79 17.93 18.24 5.12
C LYS A 79 17.08 17.26 4.33
N ARG A 80 16.63 16.21 5.00
CA ARG A 80 15.69 15.22 4.44
C ARG A 80 14.69 14.80 5.50
N TYR A 81 13.41 14.86 5.15
CA TYR A 81 12.32 14.47 6.04
C TYR A 81 11.49 13.37 5.40
N LEU A 82 11.11 12.40 6.22
CA LEU A 82 10.18 11.37 5.80
C LEU A 82 8.78 11.97 5.64
N CYS A 83 8.05 11.51 4.63
CA CYS A 83 6.63 11.85 4.48
C CYS A 83 5.82 10.60 4.14
N VAL A 84 4.57 10.60 4.58
CA VAL A 84 3.64 9.48 4.41
C VAL A 84 2.33 9.96 3.82
N THR A 85 1.68 9.13 3.02
CA THR A 85 0.30 9.36 2.58
C THR A 85 -0.56 8.17 2.96
N ARG A 86 -1.80 8.46 3.32
CA ARG A 86 -2.87 7.49 3.57
C ARG A 86 -4.00 7.64 2.55
N LYS A 87 -3.84 8.56 1.59
CA LYS A 87 -4.81 8.77 0.51
C LYS A 87 -4.68 7.67 -0.53
N SER A 88 -5.81 7.26 -1.07
CA SER A 88 -5.89 6.44 -2.28
C SER A 88 -5.08 7.11 -3.40
N THR A 89 -4.05 6.44 -3.91
CA THR A 89 -3.15 6.97 -4.94
C THR A 89 -3.59 6.59 -6.35
N PHE A 90 -4.56 5.67 -6.51
CA PHE A 90 -5.07 5.30 -7.83
C PHE A 90 -6.50 5.80 -8.02
N GLN A 91 -6.66 6.66 -9.03
CA GLN A 91 -7.95 6.97 -9.60
C GLN A 91 -8.76 5.68 -9.81
N ARG A 92 -10.03 5.78 -9.42
CA ARG A 92 -11.13 4.81 -9.36
C ARG A 92 -11.44 4.03 -10.65
N ASN A 93 -10.49 3.79 -11.55
CA ASN A 93 -10.80 3.34 -12.90
C ASN A 93 -10.82 1.81 -13.06
N ASN A 94 -10.17 1.02 -12.20
CA ASN A 94 -10.01 -0.43 -12.45
C ASN A 94 -10.49 -1.37 -11.31
N GLY A 95 -11.23 -0.88 -10.31
CA GLY A 95 -11.87 -1.74 -9.30
C GLY A 95 -10.94 -2.56 -8.38
N HIS A 96 -9.62 -2.36 -8.47
CA HIS A 96 -8.62 -2.88 -7.55
C HIS A 96 -8.42 -1.85 -6.43
N GLY A 97 -8.45 -2.29 -5.16
CA GLY A 97 -8.12 -1.41 -4.04
C GLY A 97 -6.70 -0.85 -4.17
N ASP A 98 -6.43 0.32 -3.56
CA ASP A 98 -5.09 0.91 -3.55
C ASP A 98 -4.04 -0.05 -3.01
N ASN A 99 -2.78 0.15 -3.37
CA ASN A 99 -1.70 -0.55 -2.69
C ASN A 99 -1.50 0.04 -1.29
N VAL A 100 -1.10 -0.80 -0.34
CA VAL A 100 -0.72 -0.42 1.02
C VAL A 100 0.70 -0.86 1.30
N VAL A 101 1.41 -0.09 2.13
CA VAL A 101 2.75 -0.43 2.59
C VAL A 101 2.62 -1.54 3.62
N VAL A 102 3.31 -2.65 3.41
CA VAL A 102 3.29 -3.80 4.34
C VAL A 102 4.61 -4.00 5.06
N ASP A 103 5.70 -3.44 4.54
CA ASP A 103 7.03 -3.54 5.15
C ASP A 103 7.93 -2.36 4.71
N MET A 104 8.89 -2.03 5.56
CA MET A 104 9.90 -1.00 5.35
C MET A 104 11.28 -1.55 5.76
N LYS A 105 12.32 -1.26 4.97
CA LYS A 105 13.69 -1.71 5.26
C LYS A 105 14.70 -0.62 4.95
N LEU A 106 15.77 -0.55 5.75
CA LEU A 106 16.90 0.32 5.48
C LEU A 106 18.10 -0.52 5.01
N VAL A 107 18.42 -0.43 3.73
CA VAL A 107 19.50 -1.21 3.10
C VAL A 107 20.70 -0.34 2.77
N GLY A 108 21.87 -0.96 2.58
CA GLY A 108 23.04 -0.29 2.03
C GLY A 108 22.81 0.28 0.63
N GLU A 109 23.50 1.37 0.29
CA GLU A 109 23.46 1.96 -1.05
C GLU A 109 23.84 0.95 -2.15
N LYS A 110 24.84 0.10 -1.88
CA LYS A 110 25.35 -0.93 -2.81
C LYS A 110 24.70 -2.31 -2.62
N GLU A 111 23.84 -2.47 -1.62
CA GLU A 111 23.20 -3.75 -1.33
C GLU A 111 22.16 -4.09 -2.41
N THR A 112 21.91 -5.36 -2.71
CA THR A 112 20.83 -5.72 -3.63
C THR A 112 19.48 -5.43 -2.97
N LEU A 113 18.52 -4.89 -3.73
CA LEU A 113 17.18 -4.66 -3.21
C LEU A 113 16.50 -5.99 -2.86
N PRO A 114 15.88 -6.12 -1.68
CA PRO A 114 15.12 -7.32 -1.33
C PRO A 114 13.97 -7.54 -2.30
N VAL A 115 13.62 -8.80 -2.57
CA VAL A 115 12.57 -9.16 -3.53
C VAL A 115 11.22 -8.55 -3.14
N GLY A 116 10.59 -7.88 -4.10
CA GLY A 116 9.30 -7.21 -3.93
C GLY A 116 9.37 -5.84 -3.22
N PHE A 117 10.57 -5.35 -2.92
CA PHE A 117 10.77 -3.99 -2.42
C PHE A 117 11.16 -3.04 -3.54
N MET A 118 10.78 -1.77 -3.37
CA MET A 118 11.21 -0.66 -4.18
C MET A 118 11.92 0.38 -3.30
N ALA A 119 12.97 1.00 -3.83
CA ALA A 119 13.71 2.04 -3.13
C ALA A 119 13.03 3.40 -3.27
N VAL A 120 13.01 4.18 -2.19
CA VAL A 120 12.78 5.62 -2.21
C VAL A 120 14.10 6.27 -2.66
N GLN A 121 14.20 6.56 -3.95
CA GLN A 121 15.46 7.01 -4.57
C GLN A 121 15.68 8.50 -4.37
N ASP A 122 14.69 9.31 -4.75
CA ASP A 122 14.80 10.77 -4.80
C ASP A 122 13.72 11.45 -3.95
N THR A 123 13.94 12.72 -3.67
CA THR A 123 12.97 13.56 -2.97
C THR A 123 11.76 13.88 -3.86
N LEU A 124 10.56 13.79 -3.29
CA LEU A 124 9.30 13.97 -4.03
C LEU A 124 9.07 15.43 -4.47
N ASP A 125 9.65 16.39 -3.75
CA ASP A 125 9.45 17.82 -3.93
C ASP A 125 10.39 18.48 -4.95
N THR A 126 11.35 17.72 -5.48
CA THR A 126 12.35 18.23 -6.43
C THR A 126 12.12 17.80 -7.87
N ARG A 127 10.91 17.33 -8.23
CA ARG A 127 10.55 16.78 -9.57
C ARG A 127 10.90 17.64 -10.80
N HIS A 128 11.25 18.91 -10.62
CA HIS A 128 11.66 19.83 -11.70
C HIS A 128 13.08 20.40 -11.56
N ARG A 129 13.80 20.07 -10.48
CA ARG A 129 15.24 20.29 -10.35
C ARG A 129 15.95 18.96 -10.57
N ALA A 130 17.26 18.98 -10.75
CA ALA A 130 18.07 17.76 -10.81
C ALA A 130 17.63 16.80 -9.69
N GLU A 131 17.39 15.53 -10.04
CA GLU A 131 16.92 14.51 -9.11
C GLU A 131 17.84 14.49 -7.87
N GLU A 132 17.28 14.87 -6.73
CA GLU A 132 18.03 14.97 -5.48
C GLU A 132 17.86 13.68 -4.68
N PRO A 133 18.96 13.00 -4.29
CA PRO A 133 18.87 11.75 -3.56
C PRO A 133 18.10 11.90 -2.24
N ALA A 134 17.28 10.90 -1.93
CA ALA A 134 16.51 10.84 -0.70
C ALA A 134 17.41 10.64 0.53
N LEU A 135 18.47 9.83 0.42
CA LEU A 135 19.40 9.51 1.49
C LEU A 135 20.84 9.34 0.96
N GLN A 136 21.83 9.38 1.85
CA GLN A 136 23.21 9.03 1.54
C GLN A 136 23.61 7.70 2.18
N LYS A 137 24.40 6.88 1.47
CA LYS A 137 24.96 5.59 1.95
C LYS A 137 23.94 4.50 2.29
N LYS A 138 22.67 4.84 2.39
CA LYS A 138 21.55 3.97 2.69
C LYS A 138 20.41 4.28 1.72
N ARG A 139 19.54 3.30 1.52
CA ARG A 139 18.27 3.47 0.81
C ARG A 139 17.15 2.99 1.71
N LEU A 140 16.11 3.79 1.84
CA LEU A 140 14.85 3.34 2.42
C LEU A 140 14.11 2.55 1.33
N CYS A 141 13.65 1.37 1.68
CA CYS A 141 12.92 0.48 0.78
C CYS A 141 11.56 0.16 1.37
N VAL A 142 10.56 0.07 0.50
CA VAL A 142 9.17 -0.21 0.89
C VAL A 142 8.62 -1.36 0.06
N LYS A 143 7.79 -2.18 0.69
CA LYS A 143 7.02 -3.23 0.01
C LYS A 143 5.56 -2.81 -0.04
N LEU A 144 5.02 -2.70 -1.24
CA LEU A 144 3.63 -2.38 -1.51
C LEU A 144 2.89 -3.64 -1.94
N ILE A 145 1.72 -3.88 -1.37
CA ILE A 145 0.82 -4.98 -1.75
C ILE A 145 -0.57 -4.41 -1.98
N PRO A 146 -1.34 -4.89 -2.98
CA PRO A 146 -2.75 -4.53 -3.11
C PRO A 146 -3.50 -4.71 -1.79
N ARG A 147 -4.26 -3.71 -1.36
CA ARG A 147 -4.98 -3.71 -0.08
C ARG A 147 -5.86 -4.93 0.13
N ASP A 148 -6.49 -5.43 -0.94
CA ASP A 148 -7.38 -6.59 -0.89
C ASP A 148 -6.62 -7.92 -0.66
N SER A 149 -5.29 -7.91 -0.83
CA SER A 149 -4.43 -9.08 -0.70
C SER A 149 -3.69 -9.17 0.64
N THR A 150 -3.96 -8.26 1.58
CA THR A 150 -3.36 -8.27 2.92
C THR A 150 -4.37 -7.90 4.01
N GLU A 151 -4.16 -8.43 5.21
CA GLU A 151 -4.97 -8.11 6.39
C GLU A 151 -4.26 -7.14 7.33
N VAL A 152 -2.94 -6.98 7.15
CA VAL A 152 -2.09 -6.09 7.95
C VAL A 152 -1.28 -5.19 7.03
N ALA A 153 -1.07 -3.95 7.47
CA ALA A 153 -0.27 -2.96 6.77
C ALA A 153 0.37 -2.02 7.78
N VAL A 154 1.38 -1.29 7.34
CA VAL A 154 1.96 -0.19 8.10
C VAL A 154 0.89 0.89 8.27
N CYS A 155 0.54 1.21 9.51
CA CYS A 155 -0.46 2.24 9.84
C CYS A 155 0.17 3.50 10.44
N ASP A 156 1.38 3.36 11.00
CA ASP A 156 2.12 4.47 11.57
C ASP A 156 3.63 4.30 11.38
N VAL A 157 4.33 5.44 11.32
CA VAL A 157 5.79 5.53 11.17
C VAL A 157 6.29 6.62 12.11
N LYS A 158 7.33 6.30 12.88
CA LYS A 158 7.95 7.22 13.83
C LYS A 158 9.42 7.43 13.53
N VAL A 159 9.86 8.67 13.77
CA VAL A 159 11.25 9.09 13.73
C VAL A 159 11.57 9.77 15.06
N ASN A 160 12.35 9.10 15.89
CA ASN A 160 12.67 9.53 17.26
C ASN A 160 14.19 9.46 17.49
N GLY A 161 14.71 10.24 18.44
CA GLY A 161 16.12 10.16 18.82
C GLY A 161 16.45 8.79 19.43
N ARG A 162 17.66 8.30 19.23
CA ARG A 162 18.12 6.96 19.67
C ARG A 162 17.78 6.60 21.12
N ALA A 163 17.79 7.57 22.03
CA ALA A 163 17.51 7.37 23.46
C ALA A 163 16.03 7.07 23.76
N ARG A 164 15.13 7.28 22.79
CA ARG A 164 13.69 7.12 22.95
C ARG A 164 13.22 5.93 22.14
N GLN A 165 12.97 4.82 22.82
CA GLN A 165 12.27 3.70 22.22
C GLN A 165 10.79 4.08 22.04
N PRO A 166 10.18 3.80 20.87
CA PRO A 166 8.75 3.98 20.71
C PRO A 166 7.97 3.01 21.62
N PRO A 167 6.66 3.24 21.78
CA PRO A 167 5.78 2.32 22.50
C PRO A 167 5.84 0.88 21.96
N PRO A 168 5.28 -0.10 22.68
CA PRO A 168 5.17 -1.48 22.19
C PRO A 168 4.53 -1.57 20.80
N HIS A 169 4.88 -2.62 20.07
CA HIS A 169 4.38 -2.94 18.72
C HIS A 169 4.94 -2.08 17.57
N TYR A 170 5.98 -1.29 17.82
CA TYR A 170 6.79 -0.68 16.77
C TYR A 170 7.99 -1.56 16.44
N THR A 171 8.23 -1.75 15.15
CA THR A 171 9.38 -2.46 14.60
C THR A 171 10.45 -1.46 14.21
N PHE A 172 11.66 -1.62 14.74
CA PHE A 172 12.83 -0.82 14.38
C PHE A 172 13.42 -1.29 13.05
N ILE A 173 13.67 -0.36 12.12
CA ILE A 173 14.24 -0.68 10.80
C ILE A 173 15.66 -0.17 10.58
N GLY A 174 16.14 0.72 11.46
CA GLY A 174 17.48 1.28 11.36
C GLY A 174 17.55 2.74 11.82
N GLU A 175 18.75 3.30 11.73
CA GLU A 175 19.07 4.65 12.19
C GLU A 175 19.68 5.48 11.06
N LEU A 176 19.27 6.74 10.97
CA LEU A 176 19.77 7.75 10.06
C LEU A 176 19.99 9.05 10.83
N ASN A 177 21.17 9.65 10.71
CA ASN A 177 21.49 10.91 11.38
C ASN A 177 21.19 10.93 12.90
N SER A 178 21.45 9.82 13.61
CA SER A 178 21.14 9.64 15.04
C SER A 178 19.65 9.59 15.38
N MET A 179 18.78 9.53 14.36
CA MET A 179 17.34 9.32 14.47
C MET A 179 17.03 7.88 14.11
N GLY A 180 16.38 7.16 15.01
CA GLY A 180 15.84 5.84 14.70
C GLY A 180 14.59 5.97 13.84
N LEU A 181 14.35 4.96 12.99
CA LEU A 181 13.14 4.81 12.22
C LEU A 181 12.40 3.57 12.69
N TRP A 182 11.09 3.73 12.92
CA TRP A 182 10.21 2.64 13.32
C TRP A 182 8.91 2.69 12.55
N PHE A 183 8.29 1.53 12.36
CA PHE A 183 6.93 1.44 11.85
C PHE A 183 6.07 0.56 12.76
N LYS A 184 4.76 0.77 12.69
CA LYS A 184 3.77 -0.06 13.37
C LYS A 184 2.83 -0.69 12.35
N LEU A 185 2.57 -1.98 12.52
CA LEU A 185 1.54 -2.68 11.77
C LEU A 185 0.18 -2.51 12.44
N GLY A 186 -0.85 -2.41 11.61
CA GLY A 186 -2.24 -2.40 12.03
C GLY A 186 -3.10 -3.21 11.06
N ARG A 187 -4.31 -3.57 11.51
CA ARG A 187 -5.28 -4.26 10.66
C ARG A 187 -5.75 -3.34 9.53
N VAL A 188 -5.89 -3.90 8.33
CA VAL A 188 -6.44 -3.23 7.17
C VAL A 188 -7.95 -3.45 7.17
N PRO A 189 -8.79 -2.40 7.34
CA PRO A 189 -10.24 -2.57 7.31
C PRO A 189 -10.69 -3.02 5.92
N LYS A 190 -11.14 -4.26 5.76
CA LYS A 190 -11.69 -4.72 4.48
C LYS A 190 -12.97 -3.92 4.21
N SER A 191 -13.13 -3.40 2.99
CA SER A 191 -14.38 -2.75 2.62
C SER A 191 -15.49 -3.81 2.67
N PRO A 192 -16.59 -3.59 3.42
CA PRO A 192 -17.71 -4.52 3.44
C PRO A 192 -18.43 -4.61 2.07
N TYR A 193 -18.11 -3.75 1.10
CA TYR A 193 -18.81 -3.66 -0.17
C TYR A 193 -18.56 -4.82 -1.16
N ARG A 194 -17.65 -5.75 -0.86
CA ARG A 194 -17.39 -6.91 -1.76
C ARG A 194 -18.28 -8.14 -1.51
N MET A 195 -19.26 -8.08 -0.61
CA MET A 195 -20.24 -9.17 -0.40
C MET A 195 -21.58 -8.99 -1.14
N VAL A 196 -21.60 -8.31 -2.30
CA VAL A 196 -22.78 -8.36 -3.21
C VAL A 196 -22.34 -8.64 -4.64
N ARG A 197 -21.72 -9.81 -4.86
CA ARG A 197 -21.93 -10.63 -6.06
C ARG A 197 -21.92 -12.08 -5.61
N GLY A 198 -23.02 -12.51 -5.01
CA GLY A 198 -23.35 -13.94 -5.05
C GLY A 198 -23.40 -14.38 -6.53
N PRO A 199 -23.14 -15.67 -6.84
CA PRO A 199 -23.33 -16.17 -8.19
C PRO A 199 -24.75 -15.79 -8.63
N SER A 200 -24.85 -14.93 -9.64
CA SER A 200 -26.12 -14.55 -10.23
C SER A 200 -26.82 -15.84 -10.63
N ALA A 201 -27.97 -16.12 -9.99
CA ALA A 201 -28.88 -17.16 -10.46
C ALA A 201 -29.11 -16.93 -11.96
N PRO A 202 -29.10 -17.98 -12.81
CA PRO A 202 -29.33 -17.81 -14.24
C PRO A 202 -30.69 -17.13 -14.44
N GLN A 203 -30.67 -15.91 -14.96
CA GLN A 203 -31.89 -15.20 -15.31
C GLN A 203 -32.55 -15.91 -16.50
N LEU A 204 -33.82 -16.26 -16.36
CA LEU A 204 -34.67 -16.69 -17.47
C LEU A 204 -34.69 -15.57 -18.52
N PRO A 205 -34.59 -15.88 -19.83
CA PRO A 205 -34.63 -14.86 -20.87
C PRO A 205 -35.99 -14.16 -20.90
N THR A 206 -35.99 -12.84 -20.82
CA THR A 206 -37.14 -11.97 -21.08
C THR A 206 -37.52 -12.00 -22.57
N PRO A 207 -38.82 -11.98 -22.91
CA PRO A 207 -39.26 -12.01 -24.31
C PRO A 207 -38.98 -10.69 -25.02
N THR A 208 -38.29 -10.78 -26.16
CA THR A 208 -38.01 -9.66 -27.08
C THR A 208 -39.32 -9.13 -27.68
N PRO A 209 -39.56 -7.80 -27.74
CA PRO A 209 -40.72 -7.27 -28.46
C PRO A 209 -40.51 -7.41 -29.98
N SER A 210 -41.49 -8.01 -30.64
CA SER A 210 -41.53 -8.25 -32.09
C SER A 210 -41.54 -6.95 -32.92
N PRO A 211 -40.88 -6.89 -34.09
CA PRO A 211 -40.89 -5.70 -34.94
C PRO A 211 -42.26 -5.47 -35.57
N ARG A 212 -42.72 -4.21 -35.60
CA ARG A 212 -43.97 -3.82 -36.29
C ARG A 212 -43.86 -4.01 -37.82
N PRO A 213 -44.94 -4.40 -38.51
CA PRO A 213 -44.95 -4.52 -39.97
C PRO A 213 -44.79 -3.15 -40.65
N LYS A 214 -43.97 -3.09 -41.71
CA LYS A 214 -43.82 -1.91 -42.57
C LYS A 214 -45.04 -1.78 -43.48
N MET A 215 -45.70 -0.61 -43.46
CA MET A 215 -46.76 -0.28 -44.44
C MET A 215 -46.16 -0.03 -45.83
N PRO A 216 -46.80 -0.49 -46.92
CA PRO A 216 -46.37 -0.17 -48.27
C PRO A 216 -46.73 1.27 -48.68
N PRO A 217 -45.97 1.87 -49.62
CA PRO A 217 -46.19 3.25 -50.06
C PRO A 217 -47.50 3.38 -50.84
N ARG A 218 -48.29 4.41 -50.51
CA ARG A 218 -49.47 4.82 -51.30
C ARG A 218 -49.01 5.50 -52.58
N TYR A 219 -49.32 4.90 -53.71
CA TYR A 219 -49.28 5.54 -55.03
C TYR A 219 -50.34 6.65 -55.09
N VAL A 220 -49.94 7.85 -55.52
CA VAL A 220 -50.87 8.89 -55.96
C VAL A 220 -50.68 9.07 -57.46
N PHE A 221 -51.75 8.81 -58.20
CA PHE A 221 -51.83 9.04 -59.64
C PHE A 221 -51.91 10.54 -59.93
N LEU A 222 -51.16 10.98 -60.93
CA LEU A 222 -51.30 12.28 -61.59
C LEU A 222 -52.67 12.39 -62.27
N ASN A 223 -53.30 13.56 -62.19
CA ASN A 223 -53.92 14.24 -63.34
C ASN A 223 -54.25 15.72 -63.02
N CYS A 224 -53.90 16.59 -63.97
CA CYS A 224 -54.30 18.00 -64.12
C CYS A 224 -55.82 18.15 -64.31
N PRO A 225 -56.40 19.38 -64.23
CA PRO A 225 -56.21 20.45 -65.22
C PRO A 225 -55.37 21.64 -64.72
#